data_AF-A0A7C9A0B7-F1
#
_entry.id   AF-A0A7C9A0B7-F1
#
_cell.length_a   1.000
_cell.length_b   1.000
_cell.length_c   1.000
_cell.angle_alpha   90.00
_cell.angle_beta   90.00
_cell.angle_gamma   90.00
#
_symmetry.space_group_name_H-M   'P 1'
#
loop_
_entity.id
_entity.type
_entity.pdbx_description
1 polymer ?
#
loop_
_entity_poly.entity_id
_entity_poly.type
_entity_poly.pdbx_seq_one_letter_code
_entity_poly.pdbx_strand_id
1 'polypeptide(L)'
;MADLRADQRACHTGSTGGVCMMSNKWKDEHSSFISFISAFLSTNAFRLNIVPIAPDFIFNCGGVSVAFVFVTSWHPDNAPLIYGRVHKLKEQFAHLYVVLILPTEEQNHSFVCSYFKSGINVGRPMFVPVLDLEMGFEKIVKIAHARGVCKQLDVVTRMKAEVGCSTPV
;
A
#
# COMPACT_ATOMS: atom_id res chain seq x y z
N MET A 1 -2.44 -22.45 -44.01
CA MET A 1 -3.23 -22.19 -42.79
C MET A 1 -2.45 -22.81 -41.64
N ALA A 2 -1.54 -22.05 -41.03
CA ALA A 2 -0.58 -22.56 -40.06
C ALA A 2 -0.98 -22.13 -38.65
N ASP A 3 -0.96 -23.10 -37.76
CA ASP A 3 -1.33 -23.06 -36.35
C ASP A 3 -0.40 -22.12 -35.55
N LEU A 4 -0.95 -21.01 -35.06
CA LEU A 4 -0.27 -20.03 -34.20
C LEU A 4 -0.69 -20.28 -32.75
N ARG A 5 -0.24 -21.41 -32.18
CA ARG A 5 -0.12 -21.56 -30.73
C ARG A 5 1.17 -20.87 -30.29
N ALA A 6 1.06 -19.59 -29.96
CA ALA A 6 2.11 -18.88 -29.25
C ALA A 6 2.16 -19.39 -27.81
N ASP A 7 3.20 -20.17 -27.57
CA ASP A 7 3.86 -20.52 -26.32
C ASP A 7 3.50 -19.60 -25.13
N GLN A 8 2.52 -20.01 -24.35
CA GLN A 8 2.21 -19.43 -23.04
C GLN A 8 3.24 -19.98 -22.04
N ARG A 9 4.51 -19.55 -22.17
CA ARG A 9 5.50 -19.74 -21.11
C ARG A 9 5.08 -18.88 -19.93
N ALA A 10 4.35 -19.50 -19.01
CA ALA A 10 4.30 -19.08 -17.65
C ALA A 10 5.74 -18.94 -17.15
N CYS A 11 6.25 -17.70 -17.10
CA CYS A 11 7.38 -17.38 -16.26
C CYS A 11 6.93 -17.62 -14.82
N HIS A 12 7.10 -18.85 -14.35
CA HIS A 12 7.11 -19.20 -12.94
C HIS A 12 8.32 -18.50 -12.30
N THR A 13 8.25 -17.18 -12.12
CA THR A 13 9.01 -16.53 -11.06
C THR A 13 8.27 -16.92 -9.78
N GLY A 14 8.90 -17.76 -8.96
CA GLY A 14 8.32 -18.26 -7.72
C GLY A 14 7.56 -17.14 -7.01
N SER A 15 6.25 -17.35 -6.83
CA SER A 15 5.39 -16.45 -6.07
C SER A 15 5.83 -16.54 -4.61
N THR A 16 6.95 -15.92 -4.27
CA THR A 16 7.30 -15.61 -2.90
C THR A 16 6.22 -14.63 -2.45
N GLY A 17 5.20 -15.17 -1.76
CA GLY A 17 4.11 -14.38 -1.21
C GLY A 17 4.64 -13.17 -0.47
N GLY A 18 3.88 -12.08 -0.47
CA GLY A 18 4.31 -10.86 0.16
C GLY A 18 4.33 -10.98 1.69
N VAL A 19 4.93 -9.98 2.34
CA VAL A 19 4.91 -9.85 3.80
C VAL A 19 4.16 -8.57 4.15
N CYS A 20 3.20 -8.66 5.05
CA CYS A 20 2.56 -7.53 5.70
C CYS A 20 3.09 -7.46 7.14
N MET A 21 3.75 -6.35 7.46
CA MET A 21 4.16 -6.00 8.82
C MET A 21 3.10 -5.07 9.41
N MET A 22 2.60 -5.39 10.60
CA MET A 22 1.61 -4.60 11.33
C MET A 22 2.20 -4.11 12.65
N SER A 23 1.88 -2.87 13.04
CA SER A 23 2.40 -2.30 14.27
C SER A 23 1.77 -2.96 15.51
N ASN A 24 2.56 -3.09 16.59
CA ASN A 24 2.04 -3.55 17.88
C ASN A 24 0.89 -2.64 18.37
N LYS A 25 1.06 -1.32 18.22
CA LYS A 25 0.05 -0.33 18.59
C LYS A 25 -1.29 -0.60 17.89
N TRP A 26 -1.25 -0.79 16.57
CA TRP A 26 -2.46 -1.05 15.79
C TRP A 26 -3.13 -2.36 16.23
N LYS A 27 -2.33 -3.41 16.48
CA LYS A 27 -2.84 -4.70 16.99
C LYS A 27 -3.59 -4.53 18.32
N ASP A 28 -3.03 -3.76 19.24
CA ASP A 28 -3.61 -3.59 20.57
C ASP A 28 -4.90 -2.76 20.52
N GLU A 29 -4.93 -1.70 19.69
CA GLU A 29 -6.11 -0.85 19.48
C GLU A 29 -7.26 -1.56 18.72
N HIS A 30 -6.94 -2.58 17.92
CA HIS A 30 -7.88 -3.25 17.02
C HIS A 30 -7.83 -4.78 17.13
N SER A 31 -7.67 -5.29 18.36
CA SER A 31 -7.50 -6.72 18.63
C SER A 31 -8.65 -7.59 18.11
N SER A 32 -9.88 -7.08 18.08
CA SER A 32 -11.05 -7.76 17.53
C SER A 32 -10.99 -8.01 16.02
N PHE A 33 -10.18 -7.24 15.28
CA PHE A 33 -10.10 -7.29 13.82
C PHE A 33 -8.95 -8.16 13.30
N ILE A 34 -8.11 -8.69 14.20
CA ILE A 34 -6.91 -9.45 13.85
C ILE A 34 -7.23 -10.74 13.08
N SER A 35 -8.30 -11.44 13.47
CA SER A 35 -8.72 -12.66 12.79
C SER A 35 -9.12 -12.39 11.35
N PHE A 36 -9.86 -11.30 11.10
CA PHE A 36 -10.19 -10.85 9.75
C PHE A 36 -8.92 -10.55 8.95
N ILE A 37 -8.00 -9.75 9.49
CA ILE A 37 -6.77 -9.35 8.80
C ILE A 37 -5.94 -10.58 8.43
N SER A 38 -5.74 -11.49 9.37
CA SER A 38 -4.93 -12.69 9.15
C SER A 38 -5.51 -13.56 8.02
N ALA A 39 -6.82 -13.79 8.04
CA ALA A 39 -7.51 -14.55 7.00
C ALA A 39 -7.49 -13.82 5.64
N PHE A 40 -7.75 -12.51 5.64
CA PHE A 40 -7.77 -11.69 4.43
C PHE A 40 -6.39 -11.65 3.76
N LEU A 41 -5.32 -11.42 4.53
CA LEU A 41 -3.95 -11.41 4.00
C LEU A 41 -3.54 -12.78 3.47
N SER A 42 -3.86 -13.86 4.18
CA SER A 42 -3.55 -15.22 3.73
C SER A 42 -4.20 -15.54 2.39
N THR A 43 -5.47 -15.15 2.22
CA THR A 43 -6.21 -15.30 0.94
C THR A 43 -5.59 -14.47 -0.19
N ASN A 44 -4.91 -13.37 0.14
CA ASN A 44 -4.25 -12.48 -0.80
C ASN A 44 -2.73 -12.73 -0.93
N ALA A 45 -2.25 -13.91 -0.49
CA ALA A 45 -0.85 -14.32 -0.55
C ALA A 45 0.12 -13.41 0.23
N PHE A 46 -0.34 -12.83 1.34
CA PHE A 46 0.49 -12.09 2.29
C PHE A 46 0.60 -12.82 3.63
N ARG A 47 1.83 -12.88 4.18
CA ARG A 47 2.08 -13.34 5.55
C ARG A 47 2.06 -12.17 6.51
N LEU A 48 1.32 -12.28 7.61
CA LEU A 48 1.25 -11.25 8.65
C LEU A 48 2.36 -11.42 9.69
N ASN A 49 3.12 -10.35 9.93
CA ASN A 49 4.10 -10.23 11.01
C ASN A 49 3.74 -9.04 11.89
N ILE A 50 3.78 -9.21 13.21
CA ILE A 50 3.50 -8.12 14.16
C ILE A 50 4.83 -7.64 14.72
N VAL A 51 5.15 -6.36 14.53
CA VAL A 51 6.48 -5.78 14.81
C VAL A 51 6.37 -4.33 15.30
N PRO A 52 7.35 -3.81 16.07
CA PRO A 52 7.36 -2.42 16.50
C PRO A 52 7.78 -1.47 15.36
N ILE A 53 6.82 -1.11 14.50
CA ILE A 53 6.99 -0.17 13.39
C ILE A 53 6.21 1.13 13.64
N ALA A 54 6.69 2.23 13.06
CA ALA A 54 6.07 3.56 13.15
C ALA A 54 4.79 3.75 12.29
N PRO A 55 4.75 3.32 11.00
CA PRO A 55 3.48 3.24 10.27
C PRO A 55 2.61 2.09 10.81
N ASP A 56 1.33 2.08 10.46
CA ASP A 56 0.40 1.05 10.94
C ASP A 56 0.63 -0.27 10.21
N PHE A 57 0.90 -0.20 8.90
CA PHE A 57 1.25 -1.35 8.09
C PHE A 57 2.41 -1.06 7.15
N ILE A 58 3.23 -2.07 6.86
CA ILE A 58 4.19 -2.08 5.76
C ILE A 58 3.99 -3.35 4.94
N PHE A 59 3.74 -3.19 3.65
CA PHE A 59 3.66 -4.30 2.71
C PHE A 59 4.95 -4.39 1.91
N ASN A 60 5.54 -5.58 1.89
CA ASN A 60 6.66 -5.93 1.04
C ASN A 60 6.18 -6.93 -0.03
N CYS A 61 6.16 -6.51 -1.29
CA CYS A 61 5.72 -7.30 -2.42
C CYS A 61 6.53 -6.96 -3.68
N GLY A 62 7.02 -7.95 -4.41
CA GLY A 62 7.77 -7.72 -5.65
C GLY A 62 9.05 -6.87 -5.46
N GLY A 63 9.66 -6.92 -4.28
CA GLY A 63 10.82 -6.10 -3.92
C GLY A 63 10.51 -4.62 -3.69
N VAL A 64 9.24 -4.21 -3.62
CA VAL A 64 8.81 -2.87 -3.20
C VAL A 64 8.34 -2.93 -1.75
N SER A 65 8.67 -1.89 -0.98
CA SER A 65 8.09 -1.64 0.35
C SER A 65 7.10 -0.48 0.27
N VAL A 66 5.90 -0.66 0.80
CA VAL A 66 4.83 0.35 0.83
C VAL A 66 4.31 0.49 2.25
N ALA A 67 4.38 1.70 2.81
CA ALA A 67 3.89 2.01 4.14
C ALA A 67 2.48 2.60 4.10
N PHE A 68 1.68 2.26 5.10
CA PHE A 68 0.31 2.73 5.27
C PHE A 68 0.09 3.27 6.69
N VAL A 69 -0.66 4.37 6.76
CA VAL A 69 -1.18 4.92 8.02
C VAL A 69 -2.70 4.86 7.95
N PHE A 70 -3.34 4.31 8.98
CA PHE A 70 -4.79 4.31 9.13
C PHE A 70 -5.22 5.45 10.04
N VAL A 71 -6.14 6.26 9.55
CA VAL A 71 -6.91 7.24 10.33
C VAL A 71 -8.30 6.65 10.49
N THR A 72 -8.53 5.96 11.61
CA THR A 72 -9.77 5.23 11.88
C THR A 72 -10.90 6.12 12.42
N SER A 73 -10.57 7.33 12.86
CA SER A 73 -11.52 8.36 13.26
C SER A 73 -10.99 9.72 12.82
N TRP A 74 -11.77 10.42 11.98
CA TRP A 74 -11.47 11.78 11.54
C TRP A 74 -12.26 12.80 12.36
N HIS A 75 -11.54 13.74 12.96
CA HIS A 75 -12.11 14.93 13.58
C HIS A 75 -11.20 16.14 13.31
N PRO A 76 -11.72 17.34 13.02
CA PRO A 76 -10.92 18.54 12.80
C PRO A 76 -9.89 18.81 13.90
N ASP A 77 -10.26 18.60 15.16
CA ASP A 77 -9.38 18.83 16.31
C ASP A 77 -8.14 17.91 16.33
N ASN A 78 -8.26 16.72 15.72
CA ASN A 78 -7.18 15.74 15.65
C ASN A 78 -6.31 15.93 14.39
N ALA A 79 -6.70 16.81 13.47
CA ALA A 79 -6.01 17.02 12.20
C ALA A 79 -4.51 17.37 12.38
N PRO A 80 -4.11 18.26 13.32
CA PRO A 80 -2.70 18.58 13.51
C PRO A 80 -1.84 17.36 13.90
N LEU A 81 -2.39 16.45 14.71
CA LEU A 81 -1.71 15.23 15.12
C LEU A 81 -1.54 14.26 13.94
N ILE A 82 -2.60 14.10 13.14
CA ILE A 82 -2.58 13.27 11.93
C ILE A 82 -1.54 13.81 10.96
N TYR A 83 -1.59 15.10 10.62
CA TYR A 83 -0.66 15.72 9.69
C TYR A 83 0.77 15.70 10.19
N GLY A 84 1.01 15.92 11.49
CA GLY A 84 2.34 15.79 12.10
C GLY A 84 2.93 14.39 11.95
N ARG A 85 2.12 13.35 12.18
CA ARG A 85 2.53 11.94 11.97
C ARG A 85 2.85 11.68 10.50
N VAL A 86 1.97 12.12 9.60
CA VAL A 86 2.12 11.94 8.14
C VAL A 86 3.37 12.66 7.63
N HIS A 87 3.66 13.87 8.13
CA HIS A 87 4.85 14.63 7.76
C HIS A 87 6.16 13.94 8.17
N LYS A 88 6.20 13.32 9.36
CA LYS A 88 7.38 12.56 9.79
C LYS A 88 7.58 11.32 8.93
N LEU A 89 6.50 10.60 8.64
CA LEU A 89 6.58 9.35 7.88
C LEU A 89 6.86 9.57 6.39
N LYS A 90 6.39 10.66 5.77
CA LYS A 90 6.66 10.93 4.33
C LYS A 90 8.15 11.13 4.03
N GLU A 91 8.93 11.54 5.03
CA GLU A 91 10.39 11.71 4.92
C GLU A 91 11.13 10.36 5.01
N GLN A 92 10.52 9.37 5.67
CA GLN A 92 11.12 8.06 5.91
C GLN A 92 10.77 7.02 4.83
N PHE A 93 9.59 7.16 4.20
CA PHE A 93 9.05 6.17 3.28
C PHE A 93 8.80 6.76 1.89
N ALA A 94 9.46 6.19 0.87
CA ALA A 94 9.28 6.60 -0.53
C ALA A 94 7.85 6.35 -1.05
N HIS A 95 7.20 5.31 -0.53
CA HIS A 95 5.81 4.97 -0.85
C HIS A 95 5.00 4.94 0.43
N LEU A 96 4.35 6.07 0.74
CA LEU A 96 3.46 6.23 1.87
C LEU A 96 2.05 6.56 1.38
N TYR A 97 1.06 5.86 1.93
CA TYR A 97 -0.36 6.13 1.74
C TYR A 97 -1.02 6.32 3.09
N VAL A 98 -2.02 7.21 3.14
CA VAL A 98 -2.84 7.43 4.32
C VAL A 98 -4.24 6.95 3.99
N VAL A 99 -4.74 5.96 4.71
CA VAL A 99 -6.11 5.44 4.59
C VAL A 99 -6.98 6.17 5.60
N LEU A 100 -8.06 6.81 5.15
CA LEU A 100 -8.94 7.60 6.00
C LEU A 100 -10.34 7.02 5.96
N ILE A 101 -10.84 6.66 7.13
CA ILE A 101 -12.21 6.18 7.29
C ILE A 101 -13.11 7.40 7.40
N LEU A 102 -13.86 7.67 6.33
CA LEU A 102 -14.79 8.78 6.18
C LEU A 102 -16.19 8.23 5.78
N PRO A 103 -16.92 7.61 6.72
CA PRO A 103 -18.23 7.01 6.46
C PRO A 103 -19.27 7.97 5.90
N THR A 104 -19.17 9.27 6.20
CA THR A 104 -20.18 10.27 5.81
C THR A 104 -19.62 11.34 4.89
N GLU A 105 -20.51 11.96 4.12
CA GLU A 105 -20.17 13.06 3.23
C GLU A 105 -19.64 14.28 4.01
N GLU A 106 -20.19 14.55 5.20
CA GLU A 106 -19.76 15.65 6.07
C GLU A 106 -18.33 15.44 6.56
N GLN A 107 -17.97 14.21 6.93
CA GLN A 107 -16.59 13.88 7.30
C GLN A 107 -15.64 14.04 6.12
N ASN A 108 -16.05 13.58 4.93
CA ASN A 108 -15.27 13.76 3.71
C ASN A 108 -15.06 15.25 3.38
N HIS A 109 -16.13 16.05 3.41
CA HIS A 109 -16.06 17.49 3.19
C HIS A 109 -15.16 18.19 4.22
N SER A 110 -15.32 17.85 5.50
CA SER A 110 -14.48 18.33 6.60
C SER A 110 -13.00 18.01 6.39
N PHE A 111 -12.69 16.77 5.99
CA PHE A 111 -11.33 16.35 5.65
C PHE A 111 -10.77 17.15 4.48
N VAL A 112 -11.52 17.28 3.38
CA VAL A 112 -11.09 18.02 2.19
C VAL A 112 -10.75 19.47 2.54
N CYS A 113 -11.62 20.16 3.28
CA CYS A 113 -11.36 21.52 3.75
C CYS A 113 -10.09 21.63 4.61
N SER A 114 -9.85 20.65 5.48
CA SER A 114 -8.66 20.62 6.34
C SER A 114 -7.40 20.31 5.54
N TYR A 115 -7.48 19.37 4.60
CA TYR A 115 -6.35 18.93 3.76
C TYR A 115 -5.79 20.08 2.94
N PHE A 116 -6.65 20.86 2.28
CA PHE A 116 -6.20 22.02 1.51
C PHE A 116 -5.55 23.12 2.36
N LYS A 117 -5.90 23.22 3.65
CA LYS A 117 -5.29 24.16 4.60
C LYS A 117 -4.00 23.64 5.21
N SER A 118 -3.74 22.33 5.13
CA SER A 118 -2.62 21.67 5.83
C SER A 118 -1.24 21.99 5.26
N GLY A 119 -1.15 22.49 4.02
CA GLY A 119 0.12 22.71 3.33
C GLY A 119 0.85 21.41 2.94
N ILE A 120 0.22 20.24 3.11
CA ILE A 120 0.75 18.97 2.58
C ILE A 120 0.73 19.03 1.05
N ASN A 121 1.86 18.74 0.42
CA ASN A 121 1.96 18.68 -1.03
C ASN A 121 0.89 17.75 -1.59
N VAL A 122 0.06 18.29 -2.49
CA VAL A 122 -1.02 17.53 -3.12
C VAL A 122 -0.45 16.26 -3.75
N GLY A 123 -0.99 15.11 -3.35
CA GLY A 123 -0.57 13.80 -3.84
C GLY A 123 0.67 13.19 -3.19
N ARG A 124 1.31 13.83 -2.19
CA ARG A 124 2.46 13.25 -1.48
C ARG A 124 2.44 13.50 0.04
N PRO A 125 2.03 12.51 0.87
CA PRO A 125 1.55 11.18 0.48
C PRO A 125 0.12 11.20 -0.09
N MET A 126 -0.28 10.11 -0.74
CA MET A 126 -1.65 9.95 -1.26
C MET A 126 -2.61 9.60 -0.13
N PHE A 127 -3.72 10.32 -0.05
CA PHE A 127 -4.83 10.06 0.87
C PHE A 127 -5.88 9.19 0.16
N VAL A 128 -6.31 8.12 0.82
CA VAL A 128 -7.22 7.11 0.29
C VAL A 128 -8.47 7.08 1.18
N PRO A 129 -9.53 7.83 0.84
CA PRO A 129 -10.77 7.81 1.60
C PRO A 129 -11.48 6.46 1.39
N VAL A 130 -12.00 5.90 2.48
CA VAL A 130 -12.76 4.64 2.52
C VAL A 130 -13.92 4.76 3.50
N LEU A 131 -14.95 3.94 3.32
CA LEU A 131 -16.14 3.97 4.18
C LEU A 131 -15.93 3.22 5.51
N ASP A 132 -15.11 2.19 5.50
CA ASP A 132 -14.87 1.30 6.63
C ASP A 132 -13.48 0.65 6.58
N LEU A 133 -13.16 -0.11 7.63
CA LEU A 133 -11.89 -0.81 7.75
C LEU A 133 -11.69 -1.88 6.68
N GLU A 134 -12.71 -2.67 6.34
CA GLU A 134 -12.62 -3.76 5.37
C GLU A 134 -12.25 -3.23 3.99
N MET A 135 -12.95 -2.17 3.54
CA MET A 135 -12.62 -1.45 2.32
C MET A 135 -11.21 -0.87 2.36
N GLY A 136 -10.78 -0.36 3.53
CA GLY A 136 -9.40 0.04 3.77
C GLY A 136 -8.40 -1.07 3.45
N PHE A 137 -8.61 -2.27 3.99
CA PHE A 137 -7.74 -3.43 3.73
C PHE A 137 -7.76 -3.88 2.27
N GLU A 138 -8.92 -3.88 1.63
CA GLU A 138 -9.05 -4.18 0.21
C GLU A 138 -8.19 -3.23 -0.63
N LYS A 139 -8.23 -1.92 -0.33
CA LYS A 139 -7.46 -0.90 -1.05
C LYS A 139 -5.96 -1.06 -0.84
N ILE A 140 -5.48 -1.24 0.40
CA ILE A 140 -4.03 -1.32 0.64
C ILE A 140 -3.40 -2.56 0.01
N VAL A 141 -4.11 -3.70 0.01
CA VAL A 141 -3.65 -4.94 -0.63
C VAL A 141 -3.56 -4.76 -2.15
N LYS A 142 -4.58 -4.15 -2.77
CA LYS A 142 -4.55 -3.82 -4.20
C LYS A 142 -3.39 -2.87 -4.56
N ILE A 143 -3.16 -1.85 -3.74
CA ILE A 143 -2.04 -0.91 -3.92
C ILE A 143 -0.69 -1.64 -3.81
N ALA A 144 -0.52 -2.49 -2.80
CA ALA A 144 0.71 -3.25 -2.57
C ALA A 144 1.04 -4.18 -3.75
N HIS A 145 0.05 -4.94 -4.22
CA HIS A 145 0.18 -5.81 -5.39
C HIS A 145 0.51 -5.03 -6.65
N ALA A 146 -0.25 -3.96 -6.94
CA ALA A 146 -0.02 -3.13 -8.12
C ALA A 146 1.41 -2.55 -8.15
N ARG A 147 1.90 -2.07 -7.01
CA ARG A 147 3.29 -1.59 -6.89
C ARG A 147 4.32 -2.69 -7.11
N GLY A 148 4.10 -3.87 -6.55
CA GLY A 148 4.98 -5.02 -6.73
C GLY A 148 5.08 -5.45 -8.21
N VAL A 149 3.93 -5.57 -8.88
CA VAL A 149 3.86 -5.92 -10.31
C VAL A 149 4.54 -4.87 -11.18
N CYS A 150 4.27 -3.58 -10.95
CA CYS A 150 4.90 -2.50 -11.72
C CYS A 150 6.43 -2.53 -11.63
N LYS A 151 6.99 -2.81 -10.45
CA LYS A 151 8.46 -2.93 -10.29
C LYS A 151 9.01 -4.12 -11.05
N GLN A 152 8.35 -5.27 -11.02
CA GLN A 152 8.79 -6.44 -11.78
C GLN A 152 8.78 -6.17 -13.29
N LEU A 153 7.73 -5.49 -13.79
CA LEU A 153 7.65 -5.09 -15.20
C LEU A 153 8.75 -4.11 -15.59
N ASP A 154 9.07 -3.13 -14.74
CA ASP A 154 10.18 -2.21 -14.97
C ASP A 154 11.53 -2.95 -15.05
N VAL A 155 11.78 -3.86 -14.11
CA VAL A 155 12.98 -4.72 -14.13
C VAL A 155 13.07 -5.55 -15.42
N VAL A 156 11.98 -6.20 -15.83
CA VAL A 156 11.95 -7.00 -17.06
C VAL A 156 12.18 -6.12 -18.29
N THR A 157 11.61 -4.92 -18.32
CA THR A 157 11.78 -3.98 -19.44
C THR A 157 13.23 -3.51 -19.54
N ARG A 158 13.87 -3.19 -18.41
CA ARG A 158 15.29 -2.81 -18.36
C ARG A 158 16.20 -3.96 -18.82
N MET A 159 15.94 -5.18 -18.36
CA MET A 159 16.68 -6.36 -18.81
C MET A 159 16.56 -6.60 -20.32
N LYS A 160 15.37 -6.43 -20.91
CA LYS A 160 15.19 -6.55 -22.37
C LYS A 160 15.94 -5.47 -23.15
N ALA A 161 16.04 -4.25 -22.62
CA ALA A 161 16.79 -3.17 -23.24
C ALA A 161 18.31 -3.42 -23.22
N GLU A 162 18.83 -4.04 -22.17
CA GLU A 162 20.26 -4.39 -22.05
C GLU A 162 20.67 -5.52 -23.01
N VAL A 163 19.79 -6.52 -23.22
CA VAL A 163 20.02 -7.60 -24.20
C VAL A 163 19.89 -7.11 -25.65
N GLY A 164 19.10 -6.07 -25.90
CA GLY A 164 18.97 -5.45 -27.23
C GLY A 164 20.15 -4.57 -27.67
N CYS A 165 21.09 -4.26 -26.77
CA CYS A 165 22.25 -3.39 -27.06
C CYS A 165 23.56 -4.18 -27.29
N SER A 166 23.51 -5.52 -27.23
CA SER A 166 24.68 -6.39 -27.44
C SER A 166 24.66 -7.05 -28.82
N THR A 167 24.80 -6.24 -29.87
CA THR A 167 25.39 -6.73 -31.13
C THR A 167 26.91 -6.59 -31.06
N PRO A 168 27.69 -7.66 -31.32
CA PRO A 168 29.15 -7.60 -31.24
C PRO A 168 29.73 -6.83 -32.42
N VAL A 169 30.82 -6.10 -32.16
CA VAL A 169 31.74 -5.54 -33.18
C VAL A 169 32.55 -6.67 -33.80
#